data_AF-A0A958S8Y1-F1
#
_entry.id   AF-A0A958S8Y1-F1
#
_cell.length_a   1.000
_cell.length_b   1.000
_cell.length_c   1.000
_cell.angle_alpha   90.00
_cell.angle_beta   90.00
_cell.angle_gamma   90.00
#
_symmetry.space_group_name_H-M   'P 1'
#
loop_
_entity.id
_entity.type
_entity.pdbx_description
1 polymer ?
#
loop_
_entity_poly.entity_id
_entity_poly.type
_entity_poly.pdbx_seq_one_letter_code
_entity_poly.pdbx_strand_id
1 'polypeptide(L)' 'MWYVKGDFMGGPFINYTFVDEKRNKVISIDGYVYAPRFDKREYLRELEALIRSIKLT' A
#
# COMPACT_ATOMS: atom_id res chain seq x y z
N MET A 1 -1.43 12.90 -4.07
CA MET A 1 -0.23 12.82 -4.94
C MET A 1 0.97 12.92 -4.01
N TRP A 2 1.84 11.91 -3.97
CA TRP A 2 3.02 11.94 -3.10
C TRP A 2 4.11 12.76 -3.78
N TYR A 3 4.48 13.90 -3.18
CA TYR A 3 5.56 14.75 -3.66
C TYR A 3 6.84 14.40 -2.92
N VAL A 4 7.88 13.99 -3.65
CA VAL A 4 9.24 13.93 -3.11
C VAL A 4 10.09 14.93 -3.87
N LYS A 5 10.93 15.65 -3.14
CA LYS A 5 11.70 16.78 -3.67
C LYS A 5 12.60 16.28 -4.81
N GLY A 6 12.29 16.71 -6.04
CA GLY A 6 13.07 16.39 -7.24
C GLY A 6 12.50 15.27 -8.11
N ASP A 7 11.44 14.58 -7.70
CA ASP A 7 10.83 13.51 -8.50
C ASP A 7 9.29 13.50 -8.41
N PHE A 8 8.63 13.34 -9.56
CA PHE A 8 7.19 13.11 -9.61
C PHE A 8 6.91 11.64 -9.25
N MET A 9 6.82 11.33 -7.96
CA MET A 9 6.32 10.04 -7.46
C MET A 9 4.78 9.95 -7.52
N GLY A 10 4.22 10.46 -8.62
CA GLY A 10 2.81 10.29 -8.95
C GLY A 10 2.56 8.85 -9.39
N GLY A 11 1.88 8.09 -8.53
CA GLY A 11 1.55 6.69 -8.80
C GLY A 11 0.33 6.25 -8.02
N PRO A 12 -0.30 5.15 -8.44
CA PRO A 12 -1.39 4.56 -7.70
C PRO A 12 -0.88 4.01 -6.35
N PHE A 13 -1.71 4.15 -5.33
CA PHE A 13 -1.46 3.65 -3.98
C PHE A 13 -2.67 2.83 -3.52
N ILE A 14 -2.45 1.98 -2.53
CA ILE A 14 -3.47 1.18 -1.86
C ILE A 14 -3.40 1.51 -0.38
N ASN A 15 -4.56 1.78 0.23
CA ASN A 15 -4.70 1.96 1.66
C ASN A 15 -5.67 0.90 2.21
N TYR A 16 -5.23 0.16 3.22
CA TYR A 16 -6.05 -0.82 3.95
C TYR A 16 -6.01 -0.49 5.44
N THR A 17 -7.17 -0.43 6.07
CA THR A 17 -7.29 -0.25 7.52
C THR A 17 -8.06 -1.40 8.13
N PHE A 18 -7.51 -1.96 9.20
CA PHE A 18 -8.07 -3.05 9.98
C PHE A 18 -8.26 -2.60 11.43
N VAL A 19 -9.35 -3.05 12.06
CA VAL A 19 -9.58 -2.87 13.48
C VAL A 19 -9.26 -4.19 14.17
N ASP A 20 -8.25 -4.21 15.03
CA ASP A 20 -7.95 -5.31 15.94
C ASP A 20 -8.64 -5.03 17.29
N GLU A 21 -9.90 -5.47 17.40
CA GLU A 21 -10.70 -5.29 18.61
C GLU A 21 -10.10 -6.01 19.83
N LYS A 22 -9.46 -7.18 19.62
CA LYS A 22 -8.85 -7.95 20.71
C LYS A 22 -7.71 -7.19 21.38
N ARG A 23 -6.97 -6.40 20.60
CA ARG A 23 -5.86 -5.59 21.08
C ARG A 23 -6.19 -4.12 21.24
N ASN A 24 -7.44 -3.73 20.97
CA ASN A 24 -7.91 -2.35 20.93
C ASN A 24 -7.00 -1.45 20.07
N LYS A 25 -6.66 -1.91 18.86
CA LYS A 25 -5.77 -1.20 17.93
C LYS A 25 -6.43 -1.00 16.58
N VAL A 26 -6.11 0.12 15.94
CA VAL A 26 -6.37 0.36 14.53
C VAL A 26 -5.05 0.25 13.78
N ILE A 27 -5.02 -0.59 12.76
CA ILE A 27 -3.84 -0.87 11.95
C ILE A 27 -4.12 -0.37 10.55
N SER A 28 -3.38 0.64 10.11
CA SER A 28 -3.45 1.16 8.74
C SER A 28 -2.19 0.80 7.98
N ILE A 29 -2.37 0.40 6.73
CA ILE A 29 -1.31 -0.04 5.83
C ILE A 29 -1.41 0.78 4.55
N ASP A 30 -0.35 1.51 4.25
CA ASP A 30 -0.19 2.30 3.05
C ASP A 30 0.85 1.64 2.13
N GLY A 31 0.39 1.15 0.99
CA GLY A 31 1.22 0.55 -0.04
C GLY A 31 1.31 1.44 -1.27
N TYR A 32 2.50 1.57 -1.84
CA TYR A 32 2.70 2.28 -3.11
C TYR A 32 3.66 1.52 -4.02
N VAL A 33 3.49 1.68 -5.33
CA VAL A 33 4.37 1.09 -6.34
C VAL A 33 5.20 2.19 -6.99
N TYR A 34 6.53 2.15 -6.78
CA TYR A 34 7.46 3.00 -7.50
C TYR A 34 7.96 2.30 -8.77
N ALA A 35 7.31 2.60 -9.89
CA ALA A 35 7.65 2.03 -11.20
C ALA A 35 7.44 3.05 -12.34
N PRO A 36 8.26 4.12 -12.43
CA PRO A 36 8.02 5.24 -13.34
C PRO A 36 8.01 4.86 -14.83
N ARG A 37 8.75 3.81 -15.22
CA ARG A 37 8.90 3.35 -16.61
C ARG A 37 8.07 2.12 -16.96
N PHE A 38 7.22 1.64 -16.05
CA PHE A 38 6.46 0.40 -16.22
C PHE A 38 4.97 0.59 -15.91
N ASP A 39 4.16 -0.30 -16.48
CA ASP A 39 2.75 -0.46 -16.11
C ASP A 39 2.62 -0.96 -14.68
N LYS A 40 1.77 -0.30 -13.90
CA LYS A 40 1.74 -0.45 -12.44
C LYS A 40 0.64 -1.40 -11.95
N ARG A 41 -0.23 -1.87 -12.86
CA ARG A 41 -1.43 -2.66 -12.51
C ARG A 41 -1.09 -4.00 -11.87
N GLU A 42 -0.17 -4.76 -12.44
CA GLU A 42 0.19 -6.07 -11.90
C GLU A 42 0.93 -5.94 -10.58
N TYR A 43 1.88 -5.00 -10.47
CA TYR A 43 2.55 -4.68 -9.20
C TYR A 43 1.58 -4.26 -8.09
N LEU A 44 0.51 -3.52 -8.41
CA LEU A 44 -0.54 -3.20 -7.45
C LEU A 44 -1.30 -4.45 -6.99
N ARG A 45 -1.60 -5.39 -7.89
CA ARG A 45 -2.28 -6.64 -7.53
C ARG A 45 -1.40 -7.51 -6.64
N GLU A 46 -0.10 -7.58 -6.94
CA GLU A 46 0.88 -8.28 -6.10
C GLU A 46 0.97 -7.62 -4.71
N LEU A 47 1.04 -6.30 -4.66
CA LEU A 47 1.02 -5.53 -3.41
C LEU A 47 -0.26 -5.76 -2.61
N GLU A 48 -1.42 -5.80 -3.28
CA GLU A 48 -2.70 -6.13 -2.63
C GLU A 48 -2.69 -7.57 -2.07
N ALA A 49 -2.18 -8.53 -2.83
CA ALA A 49 -2.07 -9.92 -2.37
C ALA A 49 -1.17 -10.03 -1.13
N LEU A 50 -0.06 -9.28 -1.08
CA LEU A 50 0.79 -9.19 0.11
C LEU A 50 0.03 -8.63 1.30
N ILE A 51 -0.67 -7.49 1.14
CA ILE A 51 -1.42 -6.84 2.23
C ILE A 51 -2.51 -7.79 2.77
N ARG A 52 -3.23 -8.49 1.88
CA ARG A 52 -4.27 -9.46 2.25
C ARG A 52 -3.73 -10.71 2.95
N SER A 53 -2.45 -11.04 2.77
CA SER A 53 -1.81 -12.20 3.41
C SER A 53 -1.39 -11.95 4.85
N ILE A 54 -1.48 -10.71 5.33
CA ILE A 54 -1.06 -10.32 6.68
C ILE A 54 -1.94 -11.02 7.72
N LYS A 55 -1.29 -11.72 8.64
CA LYS A 55 -1.94 -12.34 9.81
C LYS A 55 -1.65 -11.50 11.05
N LEU A 56 -2.72 -11.00 11.66
CA LEU A 56 -2.67 -10.31 12.95
C LEU A 56 -2.66 -11.37 14.07
N THR A 57 -1.55 -12.08 14.22
CA THR A 57 -1.36 -13.10 15.26
C THR A 57 -1.39 -12.48 16.63
#